data_AF-A0A831PKX4-F1
#
_entry.id   AF-A0A831PKX4-F1
#
_cell.length_a   1.000
_cell.length_b   1.000
_cell.length_c   1.000
_cell.angle_alpha   90.00
_cell.angle_beta   90.00
_cell.angle_gamma   90.00
#
_symmetry.space_group_name_H-M   'P 1'
#
loop_
_entity.id
_entity.type
_entity.pdbx_description
1 polymer ?
#
loop_
_entity_poly.entity_id
_entity_poly.type
_entity_poly.pdbx_seq_one_letter_code
_entity_poly.pdbx_strand_id
1 'polypeptide(L)'
;MAEAFKRNDFSYIADIYRRSCLNQFIIGAFLFGGIWINIDKILIILGPEYAGAKWVIFFIGLGYLIDMLTGANAHIIAYSKHYRVALYFLIGLIILVIAAILLLVPVWGITGAAVAIAASFAINNLLRFCFLKWKYNMQPFTVKMLVMAVVFLVSVAAATLLPTFSLIPDLIIRSIIFTLIFGVLTIRLNISEDVSNLFGEMIKKLFKL
;
A
#
# COMPACT_ATOMS: atom_id res chain seq x y z
N MET A 1 -9.74 19.88 0.50
CA MET A 1 -10.57 19.00 1.38
C MET A 1 -11.31 19.80 2.45
N ALA A 2 -10.64 20.63 3.26
CA ALA A 2 -11.31 21.46 4.28
C ALA A 2 -12.43 22.38 3.70
N GLU A 3 -12.20 22.97 2.52
CA GLU A 3 -13.21 23.79 1.84
C GLU A 3 -14.41 22.99 1.33
N ALA A 4 -14.19 21.76 0.83
CA ALA A 4 -15.26 20.85 0.42
C ALA A 4 -16.13 20.45 1.62
N PHE A 5 -15.54 20.22 2.80
CA PHE A 5 -16.29 20.02 4.04
C PHE A 5 -17.09 21.26 4.46
N LYS A 6 -16.55 22.47 4.28
CA LYS A 6 -17.30 23.72 4.53
C LYS A 6 -18.50 23.86 3.59
N ARG A 7 -18.37 23.41 2.34
CA ARG A 7 -19.43 23.41 1.32
C ARG A 7 -20.38 22.20 1.41
N ASN A 8 -20.18 21.28 2.36
CA ASN A 8 -20.91 20.01 2.49
C ASN A 8 -20.92 19.16 1.19
N ASP A 9 -19.87 19.26 0.37
CA ASP A 9 -19.77 18.50 -0.88
C ASP A 9 -19.21 17.09 -0.61
N PHE A 10 -20.04 16.24 -0.03
CA PHE A 10 -19.68 14.87 0.31
C PHE A 10 -19.46 13.97 -0.92
N SER A 11 -20.05 14.32 -2.07
CA SER A 11 -19.82 13.59 -3.33
C SER A 11 -18.37 13.76 -3.78
N TYR A 12 -17.90 15.01 -3.80
CA TYR A 12 -16.51 15.31 -4.15
C TYR A 12 -15.51 14.69 -3.17
N ILE A 13 -15.80 14.74 -1.86
CA ILE A 13 -14.93 14.10 -0.85
C ILE A 13 -14.85 12.59 -1.06
N ALA A 14 -15.97 11.94 -1.38
CA ALA A 14 -16.00 10.50 -1.66
C ALA A 14 -15.21 10.14 -2.93
N ASP A 15 -15.26 10.99 -3.97
CA ASP A 15 -14.45 10.79 -5.19
C ASP A 15 -12.95 10.90 -4.89
N ILE A 16 -12.52 11.94 -4.17
CA ILE A 16 -11.12 12.07 -3.73
C ILE A 16 -10.72 10.84 -2.90
N TYR A 17 -11.59 10.38 -2.00
CA TYR A 17 -11.29 9.23 -1.17
C TYR A 17 -11.02 7.97 -2.01
N ARG A 18 -11.89 7.68 -2.98
CA ARG A 18 -11.74 6.53 -3.89
C ARG A 18 -10.48 6.62 -4.73
N ARG A 19 -10.22 7.78 -5.36
CA ARG A 19 -9.01 8.00 -6.18
C ARG A 19 -7.74 7.87 -5.35
N SER A 20 -7.73 8.47 -4.16
CA SER A 20 -6.60 8.40 -3.23
C SER A 20 -6.29 6.95 -2.85
N CYS A 21 -7.28 6.18 -2.42
CA CYS A 21 -7.06 4.77 -2.05
C CYS A 21 -6.55 3.95 -3.25
N LEU A 22 -7.12 4.14 -4.45
CA LEU A 22 -6.70 3.38 -5.62
C LEU A 22 -5.26 3.72 -6.05
N ASN A 23 -4.93 5.01 -6.13
CA ASN A 23 -3.61 5.47 -6.51
C ASN A 23 -2.54 5.06 -5.50
N GLN A 24 -2.83 5.20 -4.20
CA GLN A 24 -1.90 4.76 -3.16
C GLN A 24 -1.77 3.23 -3.12
N PHE A 25 -2.83 2.48 -3.39
CA PHE A 25 -2.71 1.03 -3.51
C PHE A 25 -1.83 0.62 -4.70
N ILE A 26 -1.96 1.27 -5.86
CA ILE A 26 -1.08 1.01 -7.02
C ILE A 26 0.39 1.23 -6.65
N ILE A 27 0.71 2.37 -6.04
CA ILE A 27 2.09 2.72 -5.64
C ILE A 27 2.61 1.75 -4.58
N GLY A 28 1.82 1.51 -3.53
CA GLY A 28 2.18 0.60 -2.44
C GLY A 28 2.40 -0.83 -2.94
N ALA A 29 1.51 -1.32 -3.80
CA ALA A 29 1.60 -2.66 -4.38
C ALA A 29 2.83 -2.80 -5.29
N PHE A 30 3.14 -1.78 -6.08
CA PHE A 30 4.35 -1.76 -6.91
C PHE A 30 5.62 -1.83 -6.06
N LEU A 31 5.74 -0.98 -5.03
CA LEU A 31 6.91 -0.95 -4.14
C LEU A 31 7.07 -2.24 -3.34
N PHE A 32 5.98 -2.69 -2.70
CA PHE A 32 5.99 -3.94 -1.93
C PHE A 32 6.32 -5.15 -2.80
N GLY A 33 5.68 -5.26 -3.97
CA GLY A 33 5.93 -6.35 -4.91
C GLY A 33 7.37 -6.37 -5.41
N GLY A 34 7.90 -5.21 -5.80
CA GLY A 34 9.29 -5.09 -6.27
C GLY A 34 10.32 -5.47 -5.21
N ILE A 35 10.09 -5.13 -3.94
CA ILE A 35 10.94 -5.58 -2.82
C ILE A 35 10.78 -7.08 -2.61
N TRP A 36 9.54 -7.58 -2.59
CA TRP A 36 9.23 -8.96 -2.24
C TRP A 36 9.81 -9.97 -3.24
N ILE A 37 9.67 -9.73 -4.55
CA ILE A 37 10.19 -10.64 -5.58
C ILE A 37 11.72 -10.74 -5.57
N ASN A 38 12.41 -9.73 -5.03
CA ASN A 38 13.86 -9.64 -4.98
C ASN A 38 14.44 -9.94 -3.59
N ILE A 39 13.59 -10.25 -2.60
CA ILE A 39 13.99 -10.29 -1.19
C ILE A 39 15.15 -11.25 -0.94
N ASP A 40 15.11 -12.44 -1.54
CA ASP A 40 16.14 -13.46 -1.33
C ASP A 40 17.51 -13.00 -1.85
N LYS A 41 17.55 -12.31 -2.99
CA LYS A 41 18.78 -11.76 -3.56
C LYS A 41 19.30 -10.57 -2.76
N ILE A 42 18.39 -9.71 -2.28
CA ILE A 42 18.74 -8.60 -1.38
C ILE A 42 19.38 -9.13 -0.09
N LEU A 43 18.83 -10.19 0.49
CA LEU A 43 19.38 -10.78 1.71
C LEU A 43 20.75 -11.43 1.50
N ILE A 44 21.01 -12.02 0.32
CA ILE A 44 22.36 -12.51 -0.03
C ILE A 44 23.38 -11.36 -0.06
N ILE A 45 23.00 -10.20 -0.59
CA ILE A 45 23.87 -9.01 -0.64
C ILE A 45 24.16 -8.48 0.77
N LEU A 46 23.15 -8.47 1.64
CA LEU A 46 23.28 -8.00 3.02
C LEU A 46 24.09 -8.95 3.90
N GLY A 47 24.07 -10.25 3.59
CA GLY A 47 24.82 -11.27 4.31
C GLY A 47 23.96 -12.10 5.28
N PRO A 48 24.54 -13.18 5.84
CA PRO A 48 23.81 -14.22 6.57
C PRO A 48 23.16 -13.72 7.88
N GLU A 49 23.72 -12.68 8.50
CA GLU A 49 23.19 -12.06 9.72
C GLU A 49 21.77 -11.49 9.53
N TYR A 50 21.40 -11.17 8.28
CA TYR A 50 20.10 -10.62 7.92
C TYR A 50 19.08 -11.67 7.47
N ALA A 51 19.39 -12.96 7.54
CA ALA A 51 18.45 -14.01 7.09
C ALA A 51 17.08 -13.94 7.81
N GLY A 52 17.07 -13.51 9.08
CA GLY A 52 15.83 -13.28 9.85
C GLY A 52 15.00 -12.08 9.39
N ALA A 53 15.56 -11.17 8.59
CA ALA A 53 14.88 -9.94 8.15
C ALA A 53 13.83 -10.18 7.05
N LYS A 54 13.83 -11.35 6.39
CA LYS A 54 12.87 -11.67 5.31
C LYS A 54 11.42 -11.41 5.74
N TRP A 55 11.03 -12.00 6.87
CA TRP A 55 9.66 -11.90 7.39
C TRP A 55 9.39 -10.54 8.04
N VAL A 56 10.42 -9.90 8.62
CA VAL A 56 10.33 -8.52 9.11
C VAL A 56 9.94 -7.58 7.97
N ILE A 57 10.65 -7.64 6.85
CA ILE A 57 10.40 -6.82 5.66
C ILE A 57 9.02 -7.13 5.07
N PHE A 58 8.62 -8.41 5.04
CA PHE A 58 7.29 -8.80 4.60
C PHE A 58 6.18 -8.15 5.43
N PHE A 59 6.21 -8.29 6.76
CA PHE A 59 5.16 -7.75 7.62
C PHE A 59 5.16 -6.22 7.65
N ILE A 60 6.33 -5.58 7.69
CA ILE A 60 6.40 -4.11 7.60
C ILE A 60 5.82 -3.64 6.27
N GLY A 61 6.24 -4.24 5.16
CA GLY A 61 5.74 -3.91 3.83
C GLY A 61 4.23 -4.12 3.69
N LEU A 62 3.71 -5.21 4.25
CA LEU A 62 2.27 -5.49 4.31
C LEU A 62 1.52 -4.45 5.14
N GLY A 63 2.06 -4.05 6.29
CA GLY A 63 1.50 -2.99 7.12
C GLY A 63 1.34 -1.68 6.34
N TYR A 64 2.42 -1.22 5.70
CA TYR A 64 2.37 -0.02 4.85
C TYR A 64 1.42 -0.18 3.66
N LEU A 65 1.38 -1.36 3.04
CA LEU A 65 0.43 -1.63 1.96
C LEU A 65 -1.03 -1.48 2.41
N ILE A 66 -1.36 -1.98 3.61
CA ILE A 66 -2.70 -1.86 4.20
C ILE A 66 -3.03 -0.40 4.52
N ASP A 67 -2.07 0.36 5.07
CA ASP A 67 -2.26 1.78 5.33
C ASP A 67 -2.56 2.55 4.04
N MET A 68 -1.73 2.37 3.02
CA MET A 68 -1.89 2.97 1.69
C MET A 68 -3.19 2.52 0.98
N LEU A 69 -3.60 1.26 1.15
CA LEU A 69 -4.87 0.76 0.60
C LEU A 69 -6.07 1.56 1.11
N THR A 70 -6.00 2.06 2.34
CA THR A 70 -7.06 2.88 2.93
C THR A 70 -6.92 4.39 2.68
N GLY A 71 -5.94 4.80 1.86
CA GLY A 71 -5.88 6.12 1.25
C GLY A 71 -5.88 7.29 2.24
N ALA A 72 -6.53 8.38 1.84
CA ALA A 72 -6.64 9.61 2.63
C ALA A 72 -7.62 9.55 3.82
N ASN A 73 -7.96 8.37 4.36
CA ASN A 73 -8.96 8.24 5.43
C ASN A 73 -8.66 9.13 6.65
N ALA A 74 -7.39 9.22 7.05
CA ALA A 74 -6.93 9.99 8.20
C ALA A 74 -7.13 11.48 7.96
N HIS A 75 -6.77 11.94 6.76
CA HIS A 75 -6.93 13.33 6.34
C HIS A 75 -8.40 13.73 6.24
N ILE A 76 -9.26 12.85 5.72
CA ILE A 76 -10.70 13.10 5.64
C ILE A 76 -11.28 13.33 7.04
N ILE A 77 -10.93 12.48 8.01
CA ILE A 77 -11.41 12.64 9.39
C ILE A 77 -10.83 13.92 10.01
N ALA A 78 -9.54 14.19 9.81
CA ALA A 78 -8.85 15.35 10.37
C ALA A 78 -9.40 16.69 9.86
N TYR A 79 -9.81 16.78 8.59
CA TYR A 79 -10.41 17.98 8.01
C TYR A 79 -11.93 18.09 8.21
N SER A 80 -12.56 17.05 8.76
CA SER A 80 -13.98 17.05 9.05
C SER A 80 -14.31 17.81 10.34
N LYS A 81 -15.61 17.98 10.62
CA LYS A 81 -16.10 18.48 11.92
C LYS A 81 -15.66 17.61 13.10
N HIS A 82 -15.22 16.36 12.85
CA HIS A 82 -14.77 15.40 13.86
C HIS A 82 -13.24 15.33 13.96
N TYR A 83 -12.51 16.43 13.75
CA TYR A 83 -11.04 16.47 13.84
C TYR A 83 -10.50 15.89 15.17
N ARG A 84 -11.25 16.03 16.29
CA ARG A 84 -10.89 15.43 17.59
C ARG A 84 -10.85 13.89 17.54
N VAL A 85 -11.69 13.29 16.71
CA VAL A 85 -11.71 11.83 16.50
C VAL A 85 -10.45 11.37 15.76
N ALA A 86 -9.89 12.18 14.85
CA ALA A 86 -8.60 11.86 14.25
C ALA A 86 -7.48 11.77 15.29
N LEU A 87 -7.50 12.64 16.31
CA LEU A 87 -6.55 12.56 17.44
C LEU A 87 -6.75 11.26 18.24
N TYR A 88 -8.00 10.85 18.49
CA TYR A 88 -8.26 9.58 19.18
C TYR A 88 -7.76 8.37 18.40
N PHE A 89 -7.93 8.35 17.07
CA PHE A 89 -7.35 7.28 16.24
C PHE A 89 -5.81 7.29 16.26
N LEU A 90 -5.19 8.47 16.28
CA LEU A 90 -3.73 8.57 16.38
C LEU A 90 -3.23 8.03 17.72
N ILE A 91 -3.83 8.47 18.83
CA ILE A 91 -3.47 7.99 20.18
C ILE A 91 -3.76 6.49 20.31
N GLY A 92 -4.91 6.03 19.81
CA GLY A 92 -5.27 4.62 19.79
C GLY A 92 -4.28 3.77 19.00
N LEU A 93 -3.80 4.27 17.85
CA LEU A 93 -2.76 3.60 17.08
C LEU A 93 -1.46 3.47 17.87
N ILE A 94 -1.02 4.54 18.55
CA ILE A 94 0.21 4.51 19.37
C ILE A 94 0.08 3.46 20.48
N ILE A 95 -1.06 3.44 21.18
CA ILE A 95 -1.33 2.47 22.24
C ILE A 95 -1.35 1.04 21.68
N LEU A 96 -2.03 0.82 20.55
CA LEU A 96 -2.07 -0.48 19.88
C LEU A 96 -0.67 -0.98 19.52
N VAL A 97 0.16 -0.13 18.93
CA VAL A 97 1.54 -0.48 18.55
C VAL A 97 2.35 -0.86 19.79
N ILE A 98 2.32 -0.05 20.84
CA ILE A 98 3.08 -0.32 22.08
C ILE A 98 2.60 -1.63 22.72
N ALA A 99 1.29 -1.80 22.88
CA ALA A 99 0.71 -3.01 23.47
C ALA A 99 1.06 -4.25 22.64
N ALA A 100 0.92 -4.18 21.32
CA ALA A 100 1.25 -5.29 20.42
C ALA A 100 2.75 -5.62 20.43
N ILE A 101 3.63 -4.63 20.50
CA ILE A 101 5.08 -4.84 20.64
C ILE A 101 5.39 -5.56 21.95
N LEU A 102 4.83 -5.10 23.08
CA LEU A 102 5.05 -5.71 24.40
C LEU A 102 4.56 -7.17 24.45
N LEU A 103 3.52 -7.52 23.69
CA LEU A 103 2.99 -8.88 23.62
C LEU A 103 3.73 -9.78 22.63
N LEU A 104 4.09 -9.27 21.44
CA LEU A 104 4.58 -10.08 20.33
C LEU A 104 6.11 -10.19 20.29
N VAL A 105 6.85 -9.18 20.74
CA VAL A 105 8.31 -9.21 20.73
C VAL A 105 8.89 -10.30 21.64
N PRO A 106 8.38 -10.54 22.86
CA PRO A 106 8.91 -11.62 23.70
C PRO A 106 8.78 -13.01 23.06
N VAL A 107 7.78 -13.20 22.20
CA VAL A 107 7.49 -14.51 21.57
C VAL A 107 8.19 -14.65 20.21
N TRP A 108 8.20 -13.58 19.39
CA TRP A 108 8.66 -13.62 17.99
C TRP A 108 9.84 -12.69 17.67
N GLY A 109 10.45 -12.07 18.69
CA GLY A 109 11.58 -11.17 18.53
C GLY A 109 11.27 -9.99 17.60
N ILE A 110 12.19 -9.69 16.69
CA ILE A 110 12.07 -8.57 15.74
C ILE A 110 10.91 -8.78 14.76
N THR A 111 10.63 -10.04 14.37
CA THR A 111 9.45 -10.36 13.57
C THR A 111 8.16 -10.02 14.33
N GLY A 112 8.15 -10.23 15.65
CA GLY A 112 7.05 -9.81 16.52
C GLY A 112 6.77 -8.31 16.46
N ALA A 113 7.82 -7.49 16.43
CA ALA A 113 7.68 -6.04 16.26
C ALA A 113 7.08 -5.67 14.89
N ALA A 114 7.51 -6.34 13.83
CA ALA A 114 6.97 -6.13 12.48
C ALA A 114 5.48 -6.49 12.39
N VAL A 115 5.09 -7.65 12.96
CA VAL A 115 3.68 -8.05 13.01
C VAL A 115 2.87 -7.08 13.87
N ALA A 116 3.42 -6.61 14.99
CA ALA A 116 2.75 -5.63 15.85
C ALA A 116 2.39 -4.34 15.08
N ILE A 117 3.33 -3.83 14.28
CA ILE A 117 3.10 -2.64 13.44
C ILE A 117 2.02 -2.93 12.39
N ALA A 118 2.17 -4.03 11.65
CA ALA A 118 1.23 -4.41 10.58
C ALA A 118 -0.20 -4.59 11.10
N ALA A 119 -0.36 -5.31 12.22
CA ALA A 119 -1.63 -5.53 12.88
C ALA A 119 -2.23 -4.21 13.40
N SER A 120 -1.41 -3.34 13.99
CA SER A 120 -1.88 -2.05 14.49
C SER A 120 -2.35 -1.13 13.37
N PHE A 121 -1.66 -1.12 12.23
CA PHE A 121 -2.11 -0.41 11.03
C PHE A 121 -3.41 -0.99 10.49
N ALA A 122 -3.53 -2.31 10.41
CA ALA A 122 -4.76 -2.96 9.95
C ALA A 122 -5.96 -2.63 10.84
N ILE A 123 -5.81 -2.77 12.17
CA ILE A 123 -6.87 -2.48 13.14
C ILE A 123 -7.26 -1.00 13.07
N ASN A 124 -6.29 -0.09 13.14
CA ASN A 124 -6.57 1.35 13.14
C ASN A 124 -7.23 1.80 11.82
N ASN A 125 -6.81 1.28 10.68
CA ASN A 125 -7.42 1.61 9.39
C ASN A 125 -8.82 1.01 9.24
N LEU A 126 -9.06 -0.18 9.77
CA LEU A 126 -10.41 -0.75 9.86
C LEU A 126 -11.33 0.13 10.71
N LEU A 127 -10.86 0.59 11.87
CA LEU A 127 -11.63 1.49 12.74
C LEU A 127 -11.97 2.82 12.04
N ARG A 128 -11.01 3.43 11.35
CA ARG A 128 -11.23 4.66 10.57
C ARG A 128 -12.21 4.44 9.42
N PHE A 129 -12.09 3.32 8.70
CA PHE A 129 -13.01 2.94 7.65
C PHE A 129 -14.44 2.78 8.19
N CYS A 130 -14.62 2.04 9.28
CA CYS A 130 -15.92 1.85 9.94
C CYS A 130 -16.51 3.20 10.37
N PHE A 131 -15.70 4.10 10.92
CA PHE A 131 -16.13 5.44 11.31
C PHE A 131 -16.62 6.26 10.10
N LEU A 132 -15.86 6.30 9.01
CA LEU A 132 -16.25 7.03 7.80
C LEU A 132 -17.51 6.43 7.16
N LYS A 133 -17.63 5.10 7.16
CA LYS A 133 -18.81 4.41 6.65
C LYS A 133 -20.05 4.72 7.50
N TRP A 134 -19.94 4.68 8.82
CA TRP A 134 -21.08 4.95 9.70
C TRP A 134 -21.48 6.43 9.72
N LYS A 135 -20.51 7.35 9.76
CA LYS A 135 -20.79 8.78 9.92
C LYS A 135 -21.14 9.49 8.61
N TYR A 136 -20.50 9.11 7.51
CA TYR A 136 -20.59 9.81 6.23
C TYR A 136 -21.08 8.91 5.08
N ASN A 137 -21.37 7.63 5.35
CA ASN A 137 -21.73 6.64 4.34
C ASN A 137 -20.73 6.52 3.18
N MET A 138 -19.46 6.85 3.44
CA MET A 138 -18.39 6.81 2.44
C MET A 138 -17.73 5.43 2.40
N GLN A 139 -17.56 4.86 1.21
CA GLN A 139 -16.73 3.67 0.99
C GLN A 139 -15.75 3.90 -0.18
N PRO A 140 -14.44 3.64 0.01
CA PRO A 140 -13.45 3.85 -1.03
C PRO A 140 -13.28 2.62 -1.95
N PHE A 141 -13.71 1.44 -1.50
CA PHE A 141 -13.50 0.18 -2.22
C PHE A 141 -14.37 0.11 -3.46
N THR A 142 -13.71 -0.08 -4.60
CA THR A 142 -14.34 -0.22 -5.92
C THR A 142 -13.89 -1.52 -6.57
N VAL A 143 -14.60 -1.98 -7.61
CA VAL A 143 -14.21 -3.15 -8.40
C VAL A 143 -12.79 -3.00 -8.94
N LYS A 144 -12.36 -1.77 -9.27
CA LYS A 144 -11.00 -1.48 -9.76
C LYS A 144 -9.92 -1.84 -8.73
N MET A 145 -10.19 -1.75 -7.42
CA MET A 145 -9.23 -2.21 -6.41
C MET A 145 -9.07 -3.72 -6.39
N LEU A 146 -10.15 -4.47 -6.58
CA LEU A 146 -10.10 -5.93 -6.69
C LEU A 146 -9.31 -6.33 -7.95
N VAL A 147 -9.57 -5.67 -9.08
CA VAL A 147 -8.79 -5.85 -10.31
C VAL A 147 -7.31 -5.54 -10.07
N MET A 148 -6.99 -4.45 -9.35
CA MET A 148 -5.62 -4.11 -9.01
C MET A 148 -4.95 -5.16 -8.12
N ALA A 149 -5.67 -5.73 -7.15
CA ALA A 149 -5.15 -6.81 -6.32
C ALA A 149 -4.83 -8.06 -7.16
N VAL A 150 -5.69 -8.41 -8.13
CA VAL A 150 -5.43 -9.49 -9.08
C VAL A 150 -4.19 -9.18 -9.94
N VAL A 151 -4.08 -7.96 -10.48
CA VAL A 151 -2.90 -7.54 -11.26
C VAL A 151 -1.62 -7.65 -10.45
N PHE A 152 -1.64 -7.20 -9.19
CA PHE A 152 -0.51 -7.33 -8.28
C PHE A 152 -0.12 -8.81 -8.09
N LEU A 153 -1.08 -9.68 -7.76
CA LEU A 153 -0.82 -11.11 -7.55
C LEU A 153 -0.28 -11.80 -8.79
N VAL A 154 -0.86 -11.52 -9.96
CA VAL A 154 -0.38 -12.06 -11.25
C VAL A 154 1.05 -11.59 -11.54
N SER A 155 1.35 -10.32 -11.29
CA SER A 155 2.69 -9.75 -11.53
C SER A 155 3.73 -10.39 -10.61
N VAL A 156 3.42 -10.54 -9.32
CA VAL A 156 4.29 -11.22 -8.36
C VAL A 156 4.48 -12.69 -8.75
N ALA A 157 3.40 -13.41 -9.06
CA ALA A 157 3.47 -14.81 -9.46
C ALA A 157 4.31 -15.02 -10.73
N ALA A 158 4.13 -14.16 -11.74
CA ALA A 158 4.92 -14.23 -12.97
C ALA A 158 6.42 -14.00 -12.70
N ALA A 159 6.76 -13.07 -11.80
CA ALA A 159 8.15 -12.79 -11.44
C ALA A 159 8.77 -13.87 -10.55
N THR A 160 8.00 -14.56 -9.71
CA THR A 160 8.51 -15.64 -8.83
C THR A 160 8.65 -16.98 -9.56
N LEU A 161 7.83 -17.25 -10.57
CA LEU A 161 7.91 -18.46 -11.41
C LEU A 161 9.15 -18.50 -12.32
N LEU A 162 9.87 -17.39 -12.46
CA LEU A 162 11.12 -17.34 -13.23
C LEU A 162 12.19 -18.24 -12.61
N PRO A 163 12.98 -18.95 -13.44
CA PRO A 163 14.09 -19.75 -12.95
C PRO A 163 15.11 -18.87 -12.23
N THR A 164 15.86 -19.47 -11.30
CA THR A 164 16.87 -18.74 -10.54
C THR A 164 18.11 -18.50 -11.39
N PHE A 165 18.53 -17.23 -11.47
CA PHE A 165 19.78 -16.84 -12.12
C PHE A 165 20.85 -16.45 -11.09
N SER A 166 22.04 -16.09 -11.59
CA SER A 166 23.08 -15.44 -10.79
C SER A 166 22.59 -14.09 -10.23
N LEU A 167 23.22 -13.62 -9.17
CA LEU A 167 22.71 -12.55 -8.31
C LEU A 167 22.24 -11.29 -9.07
N ILE A 168 23.10 -10.72 -9.92
CA ILE A 168 22.81 -9.46 -10.63
C ILE A 168 21.77 -9.68 -11.76
N PRO A 169 21.92 -10.67 -12.67
CA PRO A 169 20.90 -10.92 -13.70
C PRO A 169 19.53 -11.26 -13.14
N ASP A 170 19.45 -12.05 -12.04
CA ASP A 170 18.17 -12.43 -11.43
C ASP A 170 17.39 -11.18 -10.95
N LEU A 171 18.08 -10.28 -10.26
CA LEU A 171 17.49 -9.04 -9.76
C LEU A 171 16.98 -8.16 -10.91
N ILE A 172 17.79 -7.97 -11.95
CA ILE A 172 17.43 -7.15 -13.11
C ILE A 172 16.24 -7.75 -13.86
N ILE A 173 16.30 -9.04 -14.19
CA ILE A 173 15.28 -9.73 -15.00
C ILE A 173 13.94 -9.79 -14.25
N ARG A 174 13.94 -10.18 -12.97
CA ARG A 174 12.70 -10.22 -12.17
C ARG A 174 12.08 -8.84 -12.03
N SER A 175 12.88 -7.81 -11.78
CA SER A 175 12.40 -6.43 -11.65
C SER A 175 11.82 -5.88 -12.95
N ILE A 176 12.47 -6.15 -14.09
CA ILE A 176 11.97 -5.76 -15.42
C ILE A 176 10.66 -6.47 -15.73
N ILE A 177 10.59 -7.80 -15.53
CA ILE A 177 9.39 -8.59 -15.83
C ILE A 177 8.24 -8.17 -14.94
N PHE A 178 8.46 -8.02 -13.63
CA PHE A 178 7.45 -7.51 -12.71
C PHE A 178 6.94 -6.14 -13.13
N THR A 179 7.85 -5.21 -13.44
CA THR A 179 7.49 -3.83 -13.81
C THR A 179 6.74 -3.79 -15.14
N LEU A 180 7.15 -4.58 -16.12
CA LEU A 180 6.45 -4.69 -17.40
C LEU A 180 5.04 -5.25 -17.22
N ILE A 181 4.89 -6.39 -16.55
CA ILE A 181 3.57 -7.02 -16.37
C ILE A 181 2.66 -6.11 -15.54
N PHE A 182 3.16 -5.62 -14.41
CA PHE A 182 2.39 -4.75 -13.51
C PHE A 182 1.99 -3.45 -14.22
N GLY A 183 2.94 -2.78 -14.88
CA GLY A 183 2.70 -1.53 -15.60
C GLY A 183 1.74 -1.71 -16.77
N VAL A 184 2.00 -2.68 -17.65
CA VAL A 184 1.16 -2.94 -18.83
C VAL A 184 -0.27 -3.30 -18.42
N LEU A 185 -0.46 -4.18 -17.45
CA LEU A 185 -1.80 -4.55 -16.99
C LEU A 185 -2.52 -3.37 -16.33
N THR A 186 -1.82 -2.58 -15.51
CA THR A 186 -2.39 -1.40 -14.85
C THR A 186 -2.90 -0.37 -15.85
N ILE A 187 -2.12 -0.11 -16.90
CA ILE A 187 -2.46 0.86 -17.96
C ILE A 187 -3.54 0.30 -18.88
N ARG A 188 -3.39 -0.94 -19.37
CA ARG A 188 -4.33 -1.55 -20.33
C ARG A 188 -5.73 -1.72 -19.75
N LEU A 189 -5.84 -2.01 -18.46
CA LEU A 189 -7.11 -2.16 -17.75
C LEU A 189 -7.69 -0.82 -17.28
N ASN A 190 -7.01 0.32 -17.55
CA ASN A 190 -7.41 1.66 -17.10
C ASN A 190 -7.83 1.69 -15.62
N ILE A 191 -7.00 1.07 -14.78
CA ILE A 191 -7.30 0.92 -13.35
C ILE A 191 -7.41 2.30 -12.71
N SER A 192 -6.44 3.18 -12.95
CA SER A 192 -6.53 4.59 -12.55
C SER A 192 -6.39 5.49 -13.76
N GLU A 193 -7.34 6.41 -13.92
CA GLU A 193 -7.27 7.47 -14.93
C GLU A 193 -6.06 8.37 -14.67
N ASP A 194 -5.79 8.68 -13.41
CA ASP A 194 -4.64 9.52 -13.03
C ASP A 194 -3.32 8.86 -13.46
N VAL A 195 -3.16 7.55 -13.19
CA VAL A 195 -1.97 6.79 -13.61
C VAL A 195 -1.86 6.70 -15.14
N SER A 196 -2.98 6.46 -15.82
CA SER A 196 -3.02 6.35 -17.28
C SER A 196 -2.70 7.68 -17.96
N ASN A 197 -3.20 8.79 -17.41
CA ASN A 197 -2.93 10.14 -17.89
C ASN A 197 -1.45 10.53 -17.68
N LEU A 198 -0.91 10.29 -16.48
CA LEU A 198 0.51 10.54 -16.18
C LEU A 198 1.43 9.78 -17.16
N PHE A 199 1.10 8.52 -17.42
CA PHE A 199 1.85 7.72 -18.38
C PHE A 199 1.73 8.25 -19.82
N GLY A 200 0.52 8.64 -20.25
CA GLY A 200 0.31 9.27 -21.55
C GLY A 200 1.09 10.57 -21.74
N GLU A 201 1.21 11.38 -20.69
CA GLU A 201 2.05 12.59 -20.69
C GLU A 201 3.54 12.27 -20.78
N MET A 202 4.02 11.24 -20.07
CA MET A 202 5.41 10.79 -20.15
C MET A 202 5.78 10.31 -21.56
N ILE A 203 4.92 9.50 -22.20
CA ILE A 203 5.12 9.06 -23.58
C ILE A 203 5.14 10.25 -24.53
N LYS A 204 4.17 11.18 -24.40
CA LYS A 204 4.13 12.39 -25.25
C LYS A 204 5.41 13.22 -25.13
N LYS A 205 6.02 13.29 -23.95
CA LYS A 205 7.31 13.99 -23.76
C LYS A 205 8.48 13.23 -24.37
N LEU A 206 8.52 11.90 -24.25
CA LEU A 206 9.56 11.05 -24.84
C LEU A 206 9.53 11.06 -26.38
N PHE A 207 8.34 11.09 -26.99
CA PHE A 207 8.14 11.15 -28.44
C PHE A 207 8.06 12.58 -29.03
N LYS A 208 8.12 13.63 -28.18
CA LYS A 208 8.30 15.03 -28.62
C LYS A 208 9.76 15.50 -28.57
N LEU A 209 10.69 14.58 -28.37
CA LEU A 209 12.11 14.71 -28.77
C LEU A 209 12.26 14.15 -30.19
#